data_AF-A0A433DXW7-F1
#
_entry.id   AF-A0A433DXW7-F1
#
_cell.length_a   1.000
_cell.length_b   1.000
_cell.length_c   1.000
_cell.angle_alpha   90.00
_cell.angle_beta   90.00
_cell.angle_gamma   90.00
#
_symmetry.space_group_name_H-M   'P 1'
#
loop_
_entity.id
_entity.type
_entity.pdbx_description
1 polymer ?
#
loop_
_entity_poly.entity_id
_entity_poly.type
_entity_poly.pdbx_seq_one_letter_code
_entity_poly.pdbx_strand_id
1 'polypeptide(L)'
;MNELLRRFTIALPAGLKLLNANQRIHYRVRAETTAAIRGAAMAQCSEDTVMRRALIEAGAAPVMQHAYILGVLHPPSKRRADPANWYPSFKAAVDGIVEAGVLEDDDHTRVVGPDMRIGPVAKGGRLVLHIQELSTEQHAAFQWGMQVAS
;
A
#
# COMPACT_ATOMS: atom_id res chain seq x y z
N MET A 1 20.09 12.33 -16.39
CA MET A 1 20.52 11.50 -15.26
C MET A 1 19.37 10.53 -15.02
N ASN A 2 19.54 9.22 -15.27
CA ASN A 2 18.48 8.25 -14.96
C ASN A 2 18.42 8.12 -13.45
N GLU A 3 17.51 8.83 -12.79
CA GLU A 3 17.19 8.54 -11.40
C GLU A 3 16.63 7.11 -11.34
N LEU A 4 17.29 6.27 -10.54
CA LEU A 4 16.78 4.93 -10.25
C LEU A 4 15.55 5.10 -9.36
N LEU A 5 14.36 4.97 -9.96
CA LEU A 5 13.08 5.02 -9.24
C LEU A 5 13.06 4.02 -8.09
N ARG A 6 12.66 4.49 -6.90
CA ARG A 6 12.65 3.69 -5.68
C ARG A 6 11.59 2.59 -5.75
N ARG A 7 11.87 1.49 -5.04
CA ARG A 7 10.93 0.39 -4.86
C ARG A 7 10.99 -0.14 -3.44
N PHE A 8 9.82 -0.37 -2.85
CA PHE A 8 9.70 -0.92 -1.51
C PHE A 8 8.70 -2.05 -1.46
N THR A 9 8.87 -2.93 -0.47
CA THR A 9 7.91 -3.99 -0.17
C THR A 9 7.56 -3.94 1.31
N ILE A 10 6.29 -3.70 1.60
CA ILE A 10 5.74 -3.64 2.95
C ILE A 10 4.89 -4.88 3.18
N ALA A 11 5.41 -5.83 3.94
CA ALA A 11 4.69 -7.04 4.32
C ALA A 11 4.09 -6.86 5.72
N LEU A 12 2.76 -6.83 5.82
CA LEU A 12 2.12 -6.80 7.13
C LEU A 12 2.35 -8.13 7.88
N PRO A 13 2.34 -8.09 9.22
CA PRO A 13 2.49 -9.29 10.04
C PRO A 13 1.51 -10.40 9.65
N ALA A 14 2.01 -11.63 9.60
CA ALA A 14 1.16 -12.79 9.35
C ALA A 14 0.12 -12.96 10.47
N GLY A 15 -1.11 -13.30 10.12
CA GLY A 15 -2.20 -13.45 11.09
C GLY A 15 -2.81 -12.14 11.58
N LEU A 16 -2.34 -10.98 11.10
CA LEU A 16 -2.99 -9.70 11.37
C LEU A 16 -4.44 -9.75 10.90
N LYS A 17 -5.36 -9.30 11.76
CA LYS A 17 -6.78 -9.25 11.41
C LYS A 17 -6.99 -8.25 10.27
N LEU A 18 -7.61 -8.74 9.19
CA LEU A 18 -7.93 -7.94 8.01
C LEU A 18 -9.42 -7.60 7.95
N LEU A 19 -9.72 -6.47 7.33
CA LEU A 19 -11.05 -6.07 6.93
C LEU A 19 -11.42 -6.72 5.60
N ASN A 20 -12.67 -7.14 5.50
CA ASN A 20 -13.26 -7.60 4.25
C ASN A 20 -14.55 -6.82 3.99
N ALA A 21 -14.70 -6.27 2.78
CA ALA A 21 -15.82 -5.43 2.36
C ALA A 21 -17.17 -6.15 2.44
N ASN A 22 -17.20 -7.48 2.34
CA ASN A 22 -18.42 -8.27 2.46
C ASN A 22 -18.86 -8.50 3.91
N GLN A 23 -18.02 -8.15 4.89
CA GLN A 23 -18.36 -8.32 6.29
C GLN A 23 -19.09 -7.11 6.85
N ARG A 24 -20.25 -7.36 7.46
CA ARG A 24 -20.99 -6.35 8.24
C ARG A 24 -20.55 -6.40 9.70
N ILE A 25 -19.42 -5.77 9.99
CA ILE A 25 -18.87 -5.67 11.35
C ILE A 25 -19.32 -4.38 12.04
N HIS A 26 -19.35 -4.38 13.37
CA HIS A 26 -19.63 -3.19 14.16
C HIS A 26 -18.59 -2.09 13.91
N TYR A 27 -19.02 -0.82 13.83
CA TYR A 27 -18.15 0.32 13.45
C TYR A 27 -16.92 0.45 14.35
N ARG A 28 -17.04 0.17 15.65
CA ARG A 28 -15.92 0.19 16.59
C ARG A 28 -14.85 -0.85 16.24
N VAL A 29 -15.27 -2.08 15.96
CA VAL A 29 -14.36 -3.17 15.53
C VAL A 29 -13.70 -2.82 14.21
N ARG A 30 -14.44 -2.16 13.30
CA ARG A 30 -13.89 -1.66 12.04
C ARG A 30 -12.78 -0.64 12.29
N ALA A 31 -13.03 0.37 13.11
CA ALA A 31 -12.06 1.40 13.45
C ALA A 31 -10.80 0.83 14.13
N GLU A 32 -10.98 -0.07 15.11
CA GLU A 32 -9.87 -0.76 15.78
C GLU A 32 -9.04 -1.59 14.79
N THR A 33 -9.70 -2.30 13.87
CA THR A 33 -9.00 -3.11 12.85
C THR A 33 -8.28 -2.22 11.82
N THR A 34 -8.89 -1.11 11.39
CA THR A 34 -8.23 -0.11 10.53
C THR A 34 -6.97 0.45 11.18
N ALA A 35 -7.06 0.87 12.45
CA ALA A 35 -5.93 1.42 13.19
C ALA A 35 -4.79 0.39 13.34
N ALA A 36 -5.12 -0.88 13.63
CA ALA A 36 -4.13 -1.95 13.70
C ALA A 36 -3.40 -2.18 12.37
N ILE A 37 -4.12 -2.12 11.24
CA ILE A 37 -3.52 -2.27 9.91
C ILE A 37 -2.61 -1.08 9.57
N ARG A 38 -3.06 0.16 9.83
CA ARG A 38 -2.25 1.38 9.64
C ARG A 38 -0.96 1.34 10.45
N GLY A 39 -1.09 1.08 11.76
CA GLY A 39 0.06 0.99 12.66
C GLY A 39 1.04 -0.11 12.26
N ALA A 40 0.55 -1.25 11.77
CA ALA A 40 1.42 -2.32 11.25
C ALA A 40 2.18 -1.90 9.98
N ALA A 41 1.53 -1.17 9.07
CA ALA A 41 2.19 -0.63 7.87
C ALA A 41 3.28 0.39 8.25
N MET A 42 2.96 1.34 9.13
CA MET A 42 3.91 2.35 9.64
C MET A 42 5.13 1.70 10.33
N ALA A 43 4.89 0.70 11.17
CA ALA A 43 5.97 -0.04 11.84
C ALA A 43 6.89 -0.70 10.81
N GLN A 44 6.31 -1.36 9.81
CA GLN A 44 7.08 -2.03 8.75
C GLN A 44 7.91 -1.03 7.91
N CYS A 45 7.41 0.19 7.70
CA CYS A 45 8.19 1.26 7.05
C CYS A 45 9.44 1.64 7.85
N SER A 46 9.35 1.59 9.19
CA SER A 46 10.45 1.91 10.09
C SER A 46 11.44 0.76 10.29
N GLU A 47 11.00 -0.48 10.09
CA GLU A 47 11.82 -1.69 10.22
C GLU A 47 12.63 -1.98 8.94
N ASP A 48 12.13 -1.62 7.76
CA ASP A 48 12.89 -1.75 6.52
C ASP A 48 14.04 -0.72 6.48
N THR A 49 15.28 -1.21 6.42
CA THR A 49 16.46 -0.34 6.51
C THR A 49 16.56 0.64 5.34
N VAL A 50 16.15 0.25 4.14
CA VAL A 50 16.24 1.10 2.95
C VAL A 50 15.15 2.17 3.00
N MET A 51 13.91 1.79 3.31
CA MET A 51 12.81 2.73 3.48
C MET A 51 13.08 3.70 4.63
N ARG A 52 13.52 3.20 5.79
CA ARG A 52 13.85 4.05 6.95
C ARG A 52 14.89 5.10 6.60
N ARG A 53 15.93 4.74 5.85
CA ARG A 53 16.94 5.72 5.38
C ARG A 53 16.32 6.77 4.47
N ALA A 54 15.49 6.36 3.52
CA ALA A 54 14.81 7.29 2.62
C ALA A 54 13.87 8.24 3.39
N LEU A 55 13.15 7.75 4.41
CA LEU A 55 12.33 8.56 5.30
C LEU A 55 13.16 9.60 6.08
N ILE A 56 14.30 9.19 6.64
CA ILE A 56 15.20 10.11 7.35
C ILE A 56 15.75 11.19 6.41
N GLU A 57 16.15 10.80 5.20
CA GLU A 57 16.67 11.72 4.18
C GLU A 57 15.61 12.73 3.72
N ALA A 58 14.37 12.27 3.52
CA ALA A 58 13.26 13.13 3.10
C ALA A 58 12.82 14.11 4.21
N GLY A 59 12.99 13.73 5.48
CA GLY A 59 12.65 14.59 6.61
C GLY A 59 11.15 14.88 6.69
N ALA A 60 10.77 16.13 6.42
CA ALA A 60 9.36 16.54 6.36
C ALA A 60 8.74 16.42 4.96
N ALA A 61 9.56 16.21 3.92
CA ALA A 61 9.07 15.94 2.56
C ALA A 61 8.68 14.46 2.42
N PRO A 62 7.77 14.12 1.49
CA PRO A 62 7.47 12.73 1.20
C PRO A 62 8.64 12.04 0.49
N VAL A 63 8.80 10.72 0.69
CA VAL A 63 9.85 9.92 0.03
C VAL A 63 9.64 9.84 -1.48
N MET A 64 8.39 9.79 -1.92
CA MET A 64 7.99 9.76 -3.33
C MET A 64 6.91 10.81 -3.58
N GLN A 65 6.92 11.42 -4.77
CA GLN A 65 5.81 12.29 -5.20
C GLN A 65 4.65 11.47 -5.77
N HIS A 66 4.98 10.46 -6.59
CA HIS A 66 4.00 9.58 -7.23
C HIS A 66 4.40 8.12 -7.06
N ALA A 67 3.41 7.24 -6.89
CA ALA A 67 3.66 5.81 -6.79
C ALA A 67 2.58 4.96 -7.47
N TYR A 68 3.01 3.83 -8.03
CA TYR A 68 2.16 2.69 -8.33
C TYR A 68 2.22 1.72 -7.15
N ILE A 69 1.05 1.27 -6.70
CA ILE A 69 0.94 0.32 -5.59
C ILE A 69 0.27 -0.96 -6.08
N LEU A 70 1.00 -2.08 -5.96
CA LEU A 70 0.45 -3.42 -6.13
C LEU A 70 0.24 -4.06 -4.76
N GLY A 71 -1.02 -4.25 -4.39
CA GLY A 71 -1.43 -4.99 -3.21
C GLY A 71 -1.57 -6.50 -3.50
N VAL A 72 -0.88 -7.33 -2.72
CA VAL A 72 -0.96 -8.79 -2.81
C VAL A 72 -1.54 -9.37 -1.54
N LEU A 73 -2.69 -10.04 -1.67
CA LEU A 73 -3.28 -10.84 -0.58
C LEU A 73 -2.70 -12.25 -0.63
N HIS A 74 -2.01 -12.67 0.42
CA HIS A 74 -1.61 -14.06 0.64
C HIS A 74 -2.64 -14.72 1.56
N PRO A 75 -3.54 -15.58 1.06
CA PRO A 75 -4.59 -16.15 1.87
C PRO A 75 -4.05 -17.21 2.84
N PRO A 76 -4.73 -17.47 3.97
CA PRO A 76 -4.33 -18.49 4.94
C PRO A 76 -4.60 -19.93 4.46
N SER A 77 -5.36 -20.10 3.38
CA SER A 77 -5.74 -21.40 2.83
C SER A 77 -6.02 -21.30 1.33
N LYS A 78 -6.19 -22.44 0.66
CA LYS A 78 -6.53 -22.52 -0.77
C LYS A 78 -8.01 -22.20 -1.09
N ARG A 79 -8.79 -21.73 -0.12
CA ARG A 79 -10.18 -21.31 -0.37
C ARG A 79 -10.19 -20.17 -1.38
N ARG A 80 -11.18 -20.18 -2.27
CA ARG A 80 -11.37 -19.09 -3.24
C ARG A 80 -11.50 -17.76 -2.50
N ALA A 81 -10.65 -16.81 -2.88
CA ALA A 81 -10.68 -15.45 -2.36
C ALA A 81 -10.55 -14.50 -3.56
N ASP A 82 -11.46 -13.53 -3.62
CA ASP A 82 -11.32 -12.38 -4.52
C ASP A 82 -10.60 -11.27 -3.73
N PRO A 83 -9.40 -10.84 -4.16
CA PRO A 83 -8.60 -9.87 -3.44
C PRO A 83 -9.28 -8.50 -3.35
N ALA A 84 -10.19 -8.15 -4.27
CA ALA A 84 -10.94 -6.88 -4.21
C ALA A 84 -11.79 -6.75 -2.93
N ASN A 85 -12.25 -7.88 -2.37
CA ASN A 85 -12.98 -7.87 -1.11
C ASN A 85 -12.13 -7.39 0.06
N TRP A 86 -10.79 -7.41 -0.04
CA TRP A 86 -9.88 -6.89 0.97
C TRP A 86 -9.46 -5.44 0.72
N TYR A 87 -10.09 -4.74 -0.23
CA TYR A 87 -9.81 -3.32 -0.49
C TYR A 87 -9.79 -2.45 0.78
N PRO A 88 -10.71 -2.59 1.76
CA PRO A 88 -10.63 -1.81 3.00
C PRO A 88 -9.34 -2.05 3.80
N SER A 89 -8.76 -3.24 3.71
CA SER A 89 -7.44 -3.56 4.28
C SER A 89 -6.30 -2.97 3.48
N PHE A 90 -6.35 -3.03 2.15
CA PHE A 90 -5.35 -2.38 1.31
C PHE A 90 -5.34 -0.87 1.54
N LYS A 91 -6.51 -0.23 1.55
CA LYS A 91 -6.67 1.20 1.85
C LYS A 91 -6.06 1.55 3.21
N ALA A 92 -6.38 0.80 4.26
CA ALA A 92 -5.80 1.03 5.58
C ALA A 92 -4.27 0.84 5.62
N ALA A 93 -3.72 -0.09 4.84
CA ALA A 93 -2.28 -0.25 4.74
C ALA A 93 -1.62 0.92 3.99
N VAL A 94 -2.28 1.42 2.93
CA VAL A 94 -1.82 2.59 2.17
C VAL A 94 -1.90 3.87 3.02
N ASP A 95 -2.97 4.07 3.79
CA ASP A 95 -3.06 5.16 4.78
C ASP A 95 -1.86 5.12 5.74
N GLY A 96 -1.47 3.93 6.21
CA GLY A 96 -0.33 3.78 7.11
C GLY A 96 1.02 4.15 6.48
N ILE A 97 1.24 3.89 5.19
CA ILE A 97 2.48 4.34 4.53
C ILE A 97 2.49 5.86 4.27
N VAL A 98 1.31 6.46 4.06
CA VAL A 98 1.16 7.93 3.98
C VAL A 98 1.45 8.56 5.33
N GLU A 99 0.84 8.04 6.41
CA GLU A 99 1.12 8.48 7.79
C GLU A 99 2.60 8.30 8.18
N ALA A 100 3.31 7.36 7.57
CA ALA A 100 4.75 7.17 7.74
C ALA A 100 5.61 8.18 6.96
N GLY A 101 5.05 8.95 6.01
CA GLY A 101 5.77 9.91 5.18
C GLY A 101 6.29 9.35 3.85
N VAL A 102 5.82 8.18 3.41
CA VAL A 102 6.25 7.60 2.11
C VAL A 102 5.71 8.43 0.94
N LEU A 103 4.46 8.89 1.07
CA LEU A 103 3.72 9.72 0.11
C LEU A 103 3.04 10.84 0.89
N GLU A 104 2.69 11.93 0.20
CA GLU A 104 1.95 13.05 0.82
C GLU A 104 0.48 12.68 1.12
N ASP A 105 -0.17 11.98 0.20
CA ASP A 105 -1.56 11.51 0.30
C ASP A 105 -1.73 10.27 -0.60
N ASP A 106 -2.84 9.53 -0.44
CA ASP A 106 -3.14 8.34 -1.23
C ASP A 106 -4.17 8.53 -2.35
N ASP A 107 -4.50 9.79 -2.65
CA ASP A 107 -5.45 10.11 -3.69
C ASP A 107 -4.93 9.84 -5.11
N HIS A 108 -5.84 9.92 -6.08
CA HIS A 108 -5.59 9.68 -7.50
C HIS A 108 -4.55 10.62 -8.15
N THR A 109 -4.19 11.73 -7.50
CA THR A 109 -3.18 12.67 -8.02
C THR A 109 -1.76 12.27 -7.64
N ARG A 110 -1.61 11.34 -6.67
CA ARG A 110 -0.34 10.84 -6.15
C ARG A 110 -0.18 9.33 -6.38
N VAL A 111 -1.27 8.57 -6.30
CA VAL A 111 -1.26 7.11 -6.30
C VAL A 111 -2.02 6.53 -7.48
N VAL A 112 -1.36 5.58 -8.16
CA VAL A 112 -1.99 4.65 -9.09
C VAL A 112 -2.21 3.31 -8.36
N GLY A 113 -3.46 2.85 -8.31
CA GLY A 113 -3.86 1.64 -7.57
C GLY A 113 -4.64 1.97 -6.28
N PRO A 114 -4.49 1.18 -5.18
CA PRO A 114 -3.74 -0.07 -5.12
C PRO A 114 -4.39 -1.15 -5.99
N ASP A 115 -3.62 -1.68 -6.92
CA ASP A 115 -4.02 -2.80 -7.76
C ASP A 115 -3.91 -4.10 -6.97
N MET A 116 -4.97 -4.90 -6.96
CA MET A 116 -5.05 -6.06 -6.09
C MET A 116 -4.79 -7.37 -6.84
N ARG A 117 -3.94 -8.23 -6.29
CA ARG A 117 -3.67 -9.59 -6.79
C ARG A 117 -3.69 -10.60 -5.65
N ILE A 118 -3.81 -11.87 -5.99
CA ILE A 118 -3.70 -12.98 -5.04
C ILE A 118 -2.30 -13.61 -5.13
N GLY A 119 -1.66 -13.78 -3.99
CA GLY A 119 -0.37 -14.45 -3.86
C GLY A 119 -0.52 -15.91 -3.44
N PRO A 120 0.61 -16.64 -3.30
CA PRO A 120 0.62 -17.98 -2.73
C PRO A 120 0.08 -17.98 -1.29
N VAL A 121 -0.43 -19.13 -0.86
CA VAL A 121 -0.89 -19.36 0.52
C VAL A 121 0.25 -19.10 1.50
N ALA A 122 -0.05 -18.35 2.57
CA ALA A 122 0.88 -18.11 3.67
C ALA A 122 0.20 -18.47 5.00
N LYS A 123 0.92 -19.14 5.91
CA LYS A 123 0.37 -19.49 7.24
C LYS A 123 -0.08 -18.21 7.96
N GLY A 124 -1.32 -18.21 8.46
CA GLY A 124 -1.94 -17.04 9.10
C GLY A 124 -2.51 -16.00 8.14
N GLY A 125 -2.16 -16.07 6.85
CA GLY A 125 -2.50 -15.05 5.86
C GLY A 125 -1.76 -13.73 6.09
N ARG A 126 -1.55 -12.95 5.03
CA ARG A 126 -0.92 -11.62 5.12
C ARG A 126 -1.24 -10.77 3.90
N LEU A 127 -1.10 -9.47 4.08
CA LEU A 127 -1.19 -8.47 3.02
C LEU A 127 0.21 -7.90 2.77
N VAL A 128 0.58 -7.77 1.50
CA VAL A 128 1.86 -7.18 1.09
C VAL A 128 1.59 -6.04 0.12
N LEU A 129 2.21 -4.88 0.32
CA LEU A 129 2.25 -3.79 -0.66
C LEU A 129 3.61 -3.81 -1.35
N HIS A 130 3.59 -3.82 -2.68
CA HIS A 130 4.75 -3.47 -3.49
C HIS A 130 4.54 -2.05 -4.00
N ILE A 131 5.45 -1.16 -3.65
CA ILE A 131 5.36 0.28 -3.92
C ILE A 131 6.48 0.60 -4.90
N GLN A 132 6.13 1.17 -6.04
CA GLN A 132 7.08 1.61 -7.05
C GLN A 132 6.90 3.10 -7.28
N GLU A 133 7.98 3.87 -7.14
CA GLU A 133 8.00 5.28 -7.51
C GLU A 133 7.74 5.43 -9.01
N LEU A 134 6.93 6.42 -9.36
CA LEU A 134 6.65 6.81 -10.75
C LEU A 134 7.26 8.17 -11.01
N SER A 135 7.88 8.34 -12.19
CA SER A 135 8.13 9.70 -12.69
C SER A 135 6.80 10.41 -12.96
N THR A 136 6.83 11.75 -13.04
CA THR A 136 5.65 12.54 -13.41
C THR A 136 5.06 12.10 -14.76
N GLU A 137 5.91 11.78 -15.73
CA GLU A 137 5.50 11.26 -17.05
C GLU A 137 4.81 9.90 -16.95
N GLN A 138 5.37 8.96 -16.17
CA GLN A 138 4.75 7.66 -15.95
C GLN A 138 3.42 7.77 -15.21
N HIS A 139 3.34 8.63 -14.21
CA HIS A 139 2.11 8.89 -13.47
C HIS A 139 1.03 9.50 -14.39
N ALA A 140 1.39 10.47 -15.23
CA ALA A 140 0.50 11.10 -16.19
C ALA A 140 -0.13 10.09 -17.18
N ALA A 141 0.62 9.04 -17.56
CA ALA A 141 0.10 7.99 -18.44
C ALA A 141 -1.07 7.19 -17.86
N PHE A 142 -1.30 7.23 -16.54
CA PHE A 142 -2.45 6.60 -15.88
C PHE A 142 -3.63 7.56 -15.69
N GLN A 143 -3.46 8.85 -15.95
CA GLN A 143 -4.50 9.84 -15.72
C GLN A 143 -5.53 9.85 -16.85
N TRP A 144 -6.80 9.71 -16.49
CA TRP A 144 -7.89 9.69 -17.45
C TRP A 144 -8.00 11.05 -18.16
N GLY A 145 -7.83 11.05 -19.48
CA GLY A 145 -8.04 12.24 -20.31
C GLY A 145 -6.82 13.16 -20.47
N MET A 146 -5.64 12.82 -19.92
CA MET A 146 -4.39 13.46 -20.34
C MET A 146 -3.92 12.81 -21.65
N GLN A 147 -4.13 13.49 -22.78
CA GLN A 147 -3.39 13.16 -23.99
C GLN A 147 -1.92 13.48 -23.73
N VAL A 148 -1.05 12.48 -23.80
CA VAL A 148 0.39 12.70 -23.87
C VAL A 148 0.61 13.47 -25.17
N ALA A 149 0.87 14.77 -25.07
CA ALA A 149 1.22 15.57 -26.23
C ALA A 149 2.51 14.97 -26.80
N SER A 150 2.37 14.34 -27.96
CA SER A 150 3.44 13.80 -28.80
C SER A 150 4.34 14.90 -29.33
#